data_AF-A0A498LXP4-F1
#
_entry.id   AF-A0A498LXP4-F1
#
_cell.length_a   1.000
_cell.length_b   1.000
_cell.length_c   1.000
_cell.angle_alpha   90.00
_cell.angle_beta   90.00
_cell.angle_gamma   90.00
#
_symmetry.space_group_name_H-M   'P 1'
#
loop_
_entity.id
_entity.type
_entity.pdbx_description
1 polymer ?
#
loop_
_entity_poly.entity_id
_entity_poly.type
_entity_poly.pdbx_seq_one_letter_code
_entity_poly.pdbx_strand_id
1 'polypeptide(L)'
;MPRKGRRSQAQKLHWTKVDLTGWASISKDVAQVSDRQQSEDGDNTSRILSVQASHCQSDARYDVFSQNNQCTCVALTFLAYHSEGTLFKQPDLDRVLEEGDALYVGIKMQLIAEGRFRWDHLSMGEVPVSITTSNHTYNIQKSEVLMGYLRARGNPEMERWWIPLDERLQCLSTDVSHALLMVSSECFAVFRDGSGRYGYFDSHSRTAEGFPHPTDDGSYVNVH
;
A
#
# COMPACT_ATOMS: atom_id res chain seq x y z
N MET A 1 2.09 3.52 37.89
CA MET A 1 2.71 4.30 36.79
C MET A 1 2.34 3.65 35.45
N PRO A 2 1.64 4.32 34.54
CA PRO A 2 1.25 3.70 33.27
C PRO A 2 2.47 3.60 32.34
N ARG A 3 2.82 2.38 31.92
CA ARG A 3 3.88 2.14 30.94
C ARG A 3 3.39 2.64 29.57
N LYS A 4 4.03 3.68 29.02
CA LYS A 4 3.86 4.11 27.62
C LYS A 4 4.10 2.89 26.71
N GLY A 5 3.02 2.32 26.19
CA GLY A 5 3.05 1.05 25.44
C GLY A 5 3.67 1.23 24.06
N ARG A 6 4.31 0.17 23.54
CA ARG A 6 4.91 0.08 22.19
C ARG A 6 3.99 0.59 21.05
N ARG A 7 2.67 0.68 21.26
CA ARG A 7 1.70 1.31 20.35
C ARG A 7 2.04 2.78 20.02
N SER A 8 2.50 3.57 21.00
CA SER A 8 2.93 4.96 20.75
C SER A 8 4.30 5.05 20.06
N GLN A 9 5.07 3.95 20.01
CA GLN A 9 6.34 3.90 19.28
C GLN A 9 6.12 3.65 17.79
N ALA A 10 5.10 2.87 17.39
CA ALA A 10 4.78 2.60 15.98
C ALA A 10 4.49 3.87 15.16
N GLN A 11 3.92 4.92 15.78
CA GLN A 11 3.67 6.21 15.13
C GLN A 11 4.95 6.99 14.78
N LYS A 12 6.09 6.65 15.42
CA LYS A 12 7.39 7.32 15.29
C LYS A 12 8.45 6.44 14.64
N LEU A 13 8.11 5.21 14.28
CA LEU A 13 9.05 4.29 13.63
C LEU A 13 9.13 4.63 12.16
N HIS A 14 10.35 4.79 11.68
CA HIS A 14 10.69 4.77 10.26
C HIS A 14 10.92 3.31 9.87
N TRP A 15 10.17 2.85 8.88
CA TRP A 15 10.19 1.44 8.50
C TRP A 15 11.38 1.14 7.60
N THR A 16 12.13 0.11 7.95
CA THR A 16 13.30 -0.34 7.20
C THR A 16 12.93 -1.48 6.24
N LYS A 17 13.51 -1.47 5.05
CA LYS A 17 13.38 -2.55 4.07
C LYS A 17 13.88 -3.86 4.68
N VAL A 18 12.99 -4.84 4.81
CA VAL A 18 13.31 -6.22 5.15
C VAL A 18 13.90 -6.90 3.92
N ASP A 19 15.08 -7.50 4.08
CA ASP A 19 15.72 -8.31 3.04
C ASP A 19 14.95 -9.64 2.89
N LEU A 20 14.30 -9.83 1.74
CA LEU A 20 13.49 -11.01 1.41
C LEU A 20 14.27 -12.07 0.62
N THR A 21 15.58 -11.88 0.38
CA THR A 21 16.41 -12.82 -0.42
C THR A 21 16.44 -14.26 0.09
N GLY A 22 16.06 -14.48 1.36
CA GLY A 22 15.94 -15.82 1.96
C GLY A 22 14.61 -16.55 1.76
N TRP A 23 13.56 -15.93 1.20
CA TRP A 23 12.21 -16.51 1.16
C TRP A 23 11.94 -17.44 -0.04
N ALA A 24 12.84 -17.49 -1.03
CA ALA A 24 12.70 -18.37 -2.19
C ALA A 24 12.65 -19.88 -1.84
N SER A 25 12.98 -20.27 -0.60
CA SER A 25 13.09 -21.68 -0.20
C SER A 25 11.90 -22.26 0.59
N ILE A 26 10.83 -21.49 0.86
CA ILE A 26 9.70 -22.00 1.71
C ILE A 26 8.43 -22.34 0.91
N SER A 27 8.32 -21.98 -0.38
CA SER A 27 7.11 -22.26 -1.17
C SER A 27 7.23 -23.52 -2.04
N LYS A 28 7.49 -24.68 -1.43
CA LYS A 28 7.34 -25.97 -2.14
C LYS A 28 6.01 -26.68 -1.93
N ASP A 29 5.14 -26.19 -1.04
CA ASP A 29 3.86 -26.84 -0.73
C ASP A 29 2.63 -26.16 -1.37
N VAL A 30 2.82 -25.21 -2.30
CA VAL A 30 1.71 -24.62 -3.07
C VAL A 30 2.04 -24.65 -4.56
N ALA A 31 2.17 -25.85 -5.11
CA ALA A 31 2.20 -26.05 -6.56
C ALA A 31 1.72 -27.46 -6.88
N GLN A 32 0.43 -27.62 -7.10
CA GLN A 32 -0.14 -28.55 -8.09
C GLN A 32 -1.60 -28.21 -8.34
N VAL A 33 -1.87 -27.30 -9.28
CA VAL A 33 -2.90 -27.48 -10.31
C VAL A 33 -2.40 -26.70 -11.53
N SER A 34 -1.75 -27.38 -12.46
CA SER A 34 -1.40 -26.83 -13.78
C SER A 34 -2.37 -27.38 -14.82
N ASP A 35 -2.79 -26.47 -15.71
CA ASP A 35 -3.23 -26.65 -17.09
C ASP A 35 -4.26 -27.73 -17.41
N ARG A 36 -5.51 -27.29 -17.64
CA ARG A 36 -6.33 -27.83 -18.73
C ARG A 36 -7.10 -26.74 -19.48
N GLN A 37 -6.89 -26.79 -20.79
CA GLN A 37 -7.59 -26.23 -21.94
C GLN A 37 -8.96 -25.57 -21.74
N GLN A 38 -9.13 -24.48 -22.50
CA GLN A 38 -10.39 -23.86 -22.92
C GLN A 38 -11.55 -24.87 -23.05
N SER A 39 -12.58 -24.65 -22.24
CA SER A 39 -13.95 -25.01 -22.55
C SER A 39 -14.84 -23.88 -22.05
N GLU A 40 -15.66 -23.33 -22.95
CA GLU A 40 -16.75 -22.43 -22.64
C GLU A 40 -17.73 -23.15 -21.70
N ASP A 41 -17.75 -22.76 -20.43
CA ASP A 41 -18.88 -23.03 -19.55
C ASP A 41 -19.02 -21.88 -18.54
N GLY A 42 -20.24 -21.39 -18.40
CA GLY A 42 -20.56 -20.20 -17.64
C GLY A 42 -20.46 -20.44 -16.15
N ASP A 43 -19.42 -19.90 -15.51
CA ASP A 43 -19.38 -19.77 -14.06
C ASP A 43 -19.07 -18.33 -13.65
N ASN A 44 -19.85 -17.83 -12.71
CA ASN A 44 -19.91 -16.46 -12.24
C ASN A 44 -18.76 -16.17 -11.26
N THR A 45 -17.52 -16.46 -11.68
CA THR A 45 -16.33 -15.97 -10.98
C THR A 45 -16.34 -14.46 -11.13
N SER A 46 -16.56 -13.74 -10.02
CA SER A 46 -16.44 -12.28 -9.96
C SER A 46 -15.15 -11.89 -10.68
N ARG A 47 -15.27 -11.31 -11.88
CA ARG A 47 -14.12 -10.95 -12.70
C ARG A 47 -13.28 -10.00 -11.86
N ILE A 48 -12.09 -10.45 -11.49
CA ILE A 48 -11.07 -9.59 -10.93
C ILE A 48 -10.85 -8.48 -11.95
N LEU A 49 -11.25 -7.27 -11.61
CA LEU A 49 -10.90 -6.08 -12.36
C LEU A 49 -9.48 -5.73 -11.93
N SER A 50 -8.61 -5.44 -12.89
CA SER A 50 -7.29 -4.89 -12.62
C SER A 50 -7.03 -3.81 -13.66
N VAL A 51 -6.46 -2.69 -13.21
CA VAL A 51 -6.14 -1.53 -14.02
C VAL A 51 -4.72 -1.14 -13.70
N GLN A 52 -3.88 -1.09 -14.73
CA GLN A 52 -2.46 -0.81 -14.59
C GLN A 52 -2.14 0.63 -14.95
N ALA A 53 -1.16 1.21 -14.26
CA ALA A 53 -0.52 2.44 -14.71
C ALA A 53 0.45 2.15 -15.87
N SER A 54 0.90 3.19 -16.58
CA SER A 54 1.96 3.03 -17.59
C SER A 54 3.34 2.79 -16.99
N HIS A 55 3.48 3.00 -15.68
CA HIS A 55 4.74 2.96 -14.97
C HIS A 55 4.53 2.77 -13.46
N CYS A 56 5.62 2.58 -12.73
CA CYS A 56 5.62 2.44 -11.28
C CYS A 56 6.48 3.53 -10.63
N GLN A 57 6.46 3.59 -9.30
CA GLN A 57 7.17 4.62 -8.54
C GLN A 57 8.71 4.61 -8.66
N SER A 58 9.28 3.51 -9.15
CA SER A 58 10.72 3.35 -9.42
C SER A 58 11.13 3.77 -10.83
N ASP A 59 10.19 4.21 -11.67
CA ASP A 59 10.47 4.65 -13.04
C ASP A 59 11.47 5.82 -13.06
N ALA A 60 12.38 5.80 -14.04
CA ALA A 60 13.44 6.79 -14.22
C ALA A 60 12.96 8.23 -14.49
N ARG A 61 11.66 8.42 -14.74
CA ARG A 61 11.05 9.75 -14.85
C ARG A 61 11.01 10.51 -13.53
N TYR A 62 11.00 9.81 -12.40
CA TYR A 62 11.03 10.44 -11.08
C TYR A 62 12.45 10.88 -10.74
N ASP A 63 12.56 12.02 -10.08
CA ASP A 63 13.86 12.53 -9.63
C ASP A 63 14.48 11.58 -8.59
N VAL A 64 15.80 11.40 -8.62
CA VAL A 64 16.53 10.57 -7.63
C VAL A 64 16.25 11.01 -6.19
N PHE A 65 15.87 12.27 -6.00
CA PHE A 65 15.43 12.82 -4.72
C PHE A 65 14.19 12.12 -4.15
N SER A 66 13.28 11.61 -4.97
CA SER A 66 12.02 11.00 -4.53
C SER A 66 11.81 9.57 -4.98
N GLN A 67 12.42 9.17 -6.09
CA GLN A 67 12.24 7.87 -6.73
C GLN A 67 12.28 6.70 -5.75
N ASN A 68 11.29 5.82 -5.86
CA ASN A 68 11.08 4.63 -5.06
C ASN A 68 10.91 4.84 -3.53
N ASN A 69 10.61 6.07 -3.08
CA ASN A 69 10.36 6.38 -1.66
C ASN A 69 8.99 7.03 -1.42
N GLN A 70 8.27 7.34 -2.49
CA GLN A 70 7.02 8.11 -2.47
C GLN A 70 5.75 7.27 -2.21
N CYS A 71 5.87 5.96 -1.98
CA CYS A 71 4.75 5.01 -1.88
C CYS A 71 3.63 5.45 -0.92
N THR A 72 3.99 6.02 0.23
CA THR A 72 3.01 6.44 1.25
C THR A 72 2.16 7.61 0.76
N CYS A 73 2.78 8.58 0.07
CA CYS A 73 2.06 9.71 -0.50
C CYS A 73 1.23 9.28 -1.70
N VAL A 74 1.76 8.42 -2.58
CA VAL A 74 1.02 7.90 -3.73
C VAL A 74 -0.21 7.10 -3.28
N ALA A 75 -0.06 6.19 -2.30
CA ALA A 75 -1.18 5.43 -1.76
C ALA A 75 -2.25 6.36 -1.15
N LEU A 76 -1.83 7.41 -0.44
CA LEU A 76 -2.76 8.39 0.13
C LEU A 76 -3.48 9.21 -0.95
N THR A 77 -2.77 9.62 -2.01
CA THR A 77 -3.36 10.28 -3.18
C THR A 77 -4.40 9.39 -3.86
N PHE A 78 -4.09 8.10 -4.03
CA PHE A 78 -5.05 7.12 -4.53
C PHE A 78 -6.33 7.08 -3.68
N LEU A 79 -6.20 6.98 -2.35
CA LEU A 79 -7.36 6.94 -1.45
C LEU A 79 -8.21 8.22 -1.53
N ALA A 80 -7.58 9.39 -1.70
CA ALA A 80 -8.29 10.65 -1.89
C ALA A 80 -9.15 10.61 -3.17
N TYR A 81 -8.57 10.23 -4.31
CA TYR A 81 -9.31 10.06 -5.56
C TYR A 81 -10.37 8.96 -5.51
N HIS A 82 -10.08 7.85 -4.83
CA HIS A 82 -11.06 6.78 -4.64
C HIS A 82 -12.26 7.29 -3.82
N SER A 83 -12.04 8.14 -2.81
CA SER A 83 -13.13 8.70 -2.00
C SER A 83 -14.10 9.58 -2.80
N GLU A 84 -13.68 10.07 -3.98
CA GLU A 84 -14.51 10.82 -4.93
C GLU A 84 -15.40 9.92 -5.80
N GLY A 85 -15.25 8.60 -5.70
CA GLY A 85 -15.94 7.64 -6.58
C GLY A 85 -15.29 7.55 -7.98
N THR A 86 -14.02 7.95 -8.09
CA THR A 86 -13.25 7.84 -9.33
C THR A 86 -13.20 6.39 -9.82
N LEU A 87 -13.64 6.17 -11.06
CA LEU A 87 -13.41 4.91 -11.77
C LEU A 87 -12.06 4.97 -12.46
N PHE A 88 -11.04 4.42 -11.81
CA PHE A 88 -9.67 4.49 -12.29
C PHE A 88 -9.49 3.81 -13.65
N LYS A 89 -8.89 4.55 -14.56
CA LYS A 89 -8.24 4.05 -15.78
C LYS A 89 -6.74 4.32 -15.67
N GLN A 90 -5.98 3.75 -16.59
CA GLN A 90 -4.52 3.94 -16.64
C GLN A 90 -4.07 5.40 -16.49
N PRO A 91 -4.64 6.40 -17.21
CA PRO A 91 -4.21 7.79 -17.06
C PRO A 91 -4.50 8.38 -15.67
N ASP A 92 -5.55 7.91 -15.00
CA ASP A 92 -5.88 8.34 -13.64
C ASP A 92 -4.84 7.80 -12.64
N LEU A 93 -4.36 6.58 -12.86
CA LEU A 93 -3.31 5.98 -12.04
C LEU A 93 -1.94 6.63 -12.29
N ASP A 94 -1.62 6.97 -13.53
CA ASP A 94 -0.43 7.75 -13.87
C ASP A 94 -0.45 9.10 -13.15
N ARG A 95 -1.60 9.78 -13.15
CA ARG A 95 -1.79 11.03 -12.42
C ARG A 95 -1.66 10.87 -10.91
N VAL A 96 -2.20 9.79 -10.34
CA VAL A 96 -2.02 9.46 -8.90
C VAL A 96 -0.54 9.31 -8.55
N LEU A 97 0.25 8.66 -9.40
CA LEU A 97 1.69 8.50 -9.20
C LEU A 97 2.40 9.86 -9.25
N GLU A 98 2.10 10.70 -10.23
CA GLU A 98 2.69 12.04 -10.39
C GLU A 98 2.33 12.98 -9.22
N GLU A 99 1.06 13.06 -8.84
CA GLU A 99 0.61 13.90 -7.72
C GLU A 99 1.10 13.37 -6.38
N GLY A 100 1.19 12.05 -6.22
CA GLY A 100 1.77 11.41 -5.03
C GLY A 100 3.26 11.68 -4.88
N ASP A 101 4.02 11.65 -5.98
CA ASP A 101 5.44 12.05 -5.99
C ASP A 101 5.62 13.52 -5.61
N ALA A 102 4.85 14.42 -6.24
CA ALA A 102 4.90 15.85 -5.92
C ALA A 102 4.58 16.13 -4.44
N LEU A 103 3.59 15.44 -3.87
CA LEU A 103 3.25 15.52 -2.45
C LEU A 103 4.41 15.06 -1.56
N TYR A 104 5.04 13.94 -1.90
CA TYR A 104 6.22 13.44 -1.20
C TYR A 104 7.40 14.42 -1.26
N VAL A 105 7.72 14.95 -2.45
CA VAL A 105 8.79 15.93 -2.64
C VAL A 105 8.54 17.16 -1.75
N GLY A 106 7.32 17.67 -1.72
CA GLY A 106 6.94 18.81 -0.86
C GLY A 106 7.17 18.53 0.62
N ILE A 107 6.73 17.37 1.11
CA ILE A 107 6.94 16.96 2.52
C ILE A 107 8.42 16.78 2.82
N LYS A 108 9.17 16.11 1.95
CA LYS A 108 10.61 15.88 2.14
C LYS A 108 11.38 17.19 2.20
N MET A 109 11.08 18.14 1.30
CA MET A 109 11.67 19.48 1.32
C MET A 109 11.35 20.23 2.61
N GLN A 110 10.10 20.17 3.07
CA GLN A 110 9.70 20.78 4.34
C GLN A 110 10.46 20.17 5.52
N LEU A 111 10.56 18.84 5.60
CA LEU A 111 11.29 18.15 6.66
C LEU A 111 12.78 18.52 6.66
N ILE A 112 13.40 18.70 5.48
CA ILE A 112 14.79 19.15 5.35
C ILE A 112 14.93 20.58 5.86
N ALA A 113 14.07 21.50 5.41
CA ALA A 113 14.08 22.90 5.82
C ALA A 113 13.89 23.08 7.34
N GLU A 114 13.07 22.22 7.96
CA GLU A 114 12.83 22.21 9.41
C GLU A 114 13.90 21.45 10.21
N GLY A 115 14.91 20.86 9.56
CA GLY A 115 15.94 20.05 10.23
C GLY A 115 15.39 18.75 10.86
N ARG A 116 14.25 18.27 10.38
CA ARG A 116 13.52 17.09 10.87
C ARG A 116 13.68 15.86 9.99
N PHE A 117 14.18 16.02 8.77
CA PHE A 117 14.41 14.91 7.84
C PHE A 117 15.41 13.90 8.41
N ARG A 118 15.02 12.62 8.45
CA ARG A 118 15.86 11.53 8.98
C ARG A 118 15.98 10.34 8.04
N TRP A 119 14.90 10.01 7.33
CA TRP A 119 14.79 8.84 6.47
C TRP A 119 13.90 9.18 5.28
N ASP A 120 14.09 8.47 4.17
CA ASP A 120 13.26 8.66 2.97
C ASP A 120 11.83 8.15 3.17
N HIS A 121 11.63 7.02 3.84
CA HIS A 121 10.28 6.52 4.09
C HIS A 121 9.60 7.29 5.22
N LEU A 122 8.43 7.88 4.94
CA LEU A 122 7.70 8.67 5.93
C LEU A 122 7.21 7.81 7.10
N SER A 123 7.42 8.30 8.32
CA SER A 123 6.70 7.82 9.50
C SER A 123 5.25 8.34 9.48
N MET A 124 4.35 7.71 10.25
CA MET A 124 2.95 8.17 10.36
C MET A 124 2.82 9.62 10.85
N GLY A 125 3.80 10.10 11.63
CA GLY A 125 3.88 11.49 12.06
C GLY A 125 4.27 12.48 10.94
N GLU A 126 4.88 12.00 9.86
CA GLU A 126 5.32 12.78 8.70
C GLU A 126 4.35 12.69 7.51
N VAL A 127 3.49 11.66 7.48
CA VAL A 127 2.33 11.60 6.55
C VAL A 127 1.56 12.92 6.63
N PRO A 128 1.07 13.49 5.52
CA PRO A 128 0.39 14.78 5.58
C PRO A 128 -0.95 14.69 6.31
N VAL A 129 -1.43 15.82 6.81
CA VAL A 129 -2.74 15.93 7.48
C VAL A 129 -3.83 16.46 6.55
N SER A 130 -3.44 16.91 5.35
CA SER A 130 -4.35 17.31 4.29
C SER A 130 -3.79 16.91 2.95
N ILE A 131 -4.68 16.62 2.00
CA ILE A 131 -4.33 16.36 0.62
C ILE A 131 -5.31 17.09 -0.29
N THR A 132 -4.82 17.65 -1.38
CA THR A 132 -5.63 18.36 -2.37
C THR A 132 -5.58 17.60 -3.68
N THR A 133 -6.74 17.19 -4.17
CA THR A 133 -6.95 16.67 -5.53
C THR A 133 -7.36 17.84 -6.44
N SER A 134 -7.65 17.58 -7.72
CA SER A 134 -8.29 18.60 -8.57
C SER A 134 -9.68 19.03 -8.12
N ASN A 135 -10.36 18.23 -7.31
CA ASN A 135 -11.78 18.44 -6.99
C ASN A 135 -11.98 18.93 -5.55
N HIS A 136 -11.19 18.41 -4.60
CA HIS A 136 -11.40 18.67 -3.18
C HIS A 136 -10.08 18.76 -2.40
N THR A 137 -10.14 19.41 -1.25
CA THR A 137 -9.13 19.29 -0.20
C THR A 137 -9.68 18.43 0.93
N TYR A 138 -8.99 17.35 1.23
CA TYR A 138 -9.33 16.41 2.30
C TYR A 138 -8.51 16.70 3.53
N ASN A 139 -9.15 16.62 4.70
CA ASN A 139 -8.46 16.54 5.99
C ASN A 139 -8.33 15.08 6.41
N ILE A 140 -7.12 14.64 6.68
CA ILE A 140 -6.80 13.25 6.99
C ILE A 140 -6.83 13.06 8.50
N GLN A 141 -7.83 12.32 8.97
CA GLN A 141 -7.89 11.86 10.35
C GLN A 141 -7.18 10.51 10.46
N LYS A 142 -6.01 10.52 11.10
CA LYS A 142 -5.20 9.32 11.30
C LYS A 142 -5.67 8.58 12.56
N SER A 143 -6.03 7.31 12.41
CA SER A 143 -6.29 6.42 13.54
C SER A 143 -4.99 5.98 14.22
N GLU A 144 -5.10 5.28 15.34
CA GLU A 144 -3.95 4.56 15.89
C GLU A 144 -3.44 3.51 14.90
N VAL A 145 -2.12 3.31 14.84
CA VAL A 145 -1.52 2.28 14.00
C VAL A 145 -1.92 0.91 14.53
N LEU A 146 -2.63 0.15 13.71
CA LEU A 146 -3.03 -1.22 14.01
C LEU A 146 -2.01 -2.20 13.46
N MET A 147 -1.67 -3.22 14.25
CA MET A 147 -0.73 -4.27 13.86
C MET A 147 -1.48 -5.59 13.60
N GLY A 148 -1.02 -6.33 12.60
CA GLY A 148 -1.44 -7.69 12.27
C GLY A 148 -0.25 -8.48 11.71
N TYR A 149 -0.38 -9.81 11.60
CA TYR A 149 0.68 -10.66 11.06
C TYR A 149 0.24 -11.38 9.77
N LEU A 150 1.17 -11.52 8.82
CA LEU A 150 0.94 -12.13 7.50
C LEU A 150 1.15 -13.66 7.48
N ARG A 151 1.78 -14.23 8.53
CA ARG A 151 2.11 -15.67 8.56
C ARG A 151 0.87 -16.52 8.85
N ALA A 152 0.81 -17.72 8.26
CA ALA A 152 -0.21 -18.73 8.57
C ALA A 152 -0.31 -19.06 10.07
N ARG A 153 0.80 -18.91 10.82
CA ARG A 153 0.83 -18.84 12.29
C ARG A 153 1.84 -17.78 12.73
N GLY A 154 1.47 -16.99 13.73
CA GLY A 154 2.41 -16.11 14.39
C GLY A 154 3.41 -16.93 15.21
N ASN A 155 4.49 -16.32 15.66
CA ASN A 155 5.20 -16.94 16.79
C ASN A 155 4.34 -16.80 18.07
N PRO A 156 4.56 -17.61 19.12
CA PRO A 156 3.71 -17.59 20.32
C PRO A 156 3.65 -16.23 21.05
N GLU A 157 4.60 -15.33 20.82
CA GLU A 157 4.56 -13.97 21.36
C GLU A 157 3.65 -13.08 20.50
N MET A 158 3.73 -13.18 19.17
CA MET A 158 2.87 -12.44 18.24
C MET A 158 1.41 -12.86 18.36
N GLU A 159 1.10 -14.16 18.44
CA GLU A 159 -0.28 -14.65 18.58
C GLU A 159 -0.95 -14.19 19.88
N ARG A 160 -0.17 -13.79 20.89
CA ARG A 160 -0.71 -13.22 22.15
C ARG A 160 -1.11 -11.76 22.05
N TRP A 161 -0.55 -11.01 21.10
CA TRP A 161 -0.69 -9.55 21.04
C TRP A 161 -1.29 -9.03 19.74
N TRP A 162 -1.16 -9.78 18.64
CA TRP A 162 -1.61 -9.43 17.31
C TRP A 162 -2.55 -10.50 16.77
N ILE A 163 -3.45 -10.06 15.90
CA ILE A 163 -4.37 -10.93 15.17
C ILE A 163 -3.88 -11.12 13.73
N PRO A 164 -4.32 -12.19 13.04
CA PRO A 164 -4.10 -12.36 11.62
C PRO A 164 -4.43 -11.10 10.80
N LEU A 165 -3.69 -10.85 9.72
CA LEU A 165 -3.90 -9.66 8.88
C LEU A 165 -5.31 -9.62 8.27
N ASP A 166 -5.85 -10.75 7.85
CA ASP A 166 -7.22 -10.87 7.32
C ASP A 166 -8.27 -10.48 8.36
N GLU A 167 -8.12 -10.93 9.62
CA GLU A 167 -8.98 -10.48 10.72
C GLU A 167 -8.81 -8.98 10.98
N ARG A 168 -7.58 -8.47 10.92
CA ARG A 168 -7.31 -7.03 11.08
C ARG A 168 -7.98 -6.19 9.99
N LEU A 169 -8.00 -6.66 8.75
CA LEU A 169 -8.60 -5.95 7.61
C LEU A 169 -10.13 -5.91 7.66
N GLN A 170 -10.79 -6.65 8.58
CA GLN A 170 -12.23 -6.53 8.80
C GLN A 170 -12.66 -5.12 9.28
N CYS A 171 -11.73 -4.29 9.76
CA CYS A 171 -12.00 -2.88 10.07
C CYS A 171 -12.49 -2.10 8.83
N LEU A 172 -12.11 -2.52 7.61
CA LEU A 172 -12.58 -1.95 6.35
C LEU A 172 -14.07 -2.19 6.08
N SER A 173 -14.70 -3.08 6.84
CA SER A 173 -16.15 -3.35 6.76
C SER A 173 -16.94 -2.78 7.92
N THR A 174 -16.29 -2.24 8.95
CA THR A 174 -16.92 -1.91 10.23
C THR A 174 -16.62 -0.48 10.68
N ASP A 175 -15.35 -0.08 10.66
CA ASP A 175 -14.89 1.18 11.25
C ASP A 175 -14.52 2.23 10.18
N VAL A 176 -13.90 1.78 9.09
CA VAL A 176 -13.38 2.62 8.00
C VAL A 176 -13.66 1.97 6.65
N SER A 177 -13.57 2.71 5.55
CA SER A 177 -13.61 2.15 4.18
C SER A 177 -12.25 2.20 3.47
N HIS A 178 -11.24 2.79 4.11
CA HIS A 178 -9.93 3.08 3.53
C HIS A 178 -8.86 2.92 4.59
N ALA A 179 -7.72 2.34 4.23
CA ALA A 179 -6.55 2.28 5.11
C ALA A 179 -5.25 2.28 4.29
N LEU A 180 -4.17 2.72 4.94
CA LEU A 180 -2.81 2.47 4.47
C LEU A 180 -2.32 1.17 5.13
N LEU A 181 -1.90 0.22 4.30
CA LEU A 181 -1.29 -1.03 4.74
C LEU A 181 0.22 -0.92 4.52
N MET A 182 0.99 -1.01 5.60
CA MET A 182 2.45 -1.06 5.51
C MET A 182 2.95 -2.48 5.80
N VAL A 183 3.75 -3.01 4.88
CA VAL A 183 4.48 -4.25 5.03
C VAL A 183 5.94 -3.94 4.80
N SER A 184 6.79 -4.10 5.83
CA SER A 184 8.18 -3.63 5.75
C SER A 184 8.19 -2.11 5.45
N SER A 185 8.96 -1.64 4.47
CA SER A 185 9.00 -0.25 4.00
C SER A 185 8.02 0.05 2.85
N GLU A 186 7.24 -0.93 2.41
CA GLU A 186 6.29 -0.75 1.29
C GLU A 186 4.91 -0.37 1.84
N CYS A 187 4.31 0.67 1.27
CA CYS A 187 2.98 1.15 1.62
C CYS A 187 2.00 0.91 0.48
N PHE A 188 0.85 0.36 0.82
CA PHE A 188 -0.27 0.09 -0.08
C PHE A 188 -1.50 0.85 0.39
N ALA A 189 -2.36 1.22 -0.55
CA ALA A 189 -3.73 1.61 -0.24
C ALA A 189 -4.61 0.36 -0.23
N VAL A 190 -5.44 0.19 0.79
CA VAL A 190 -6.47 -0.86 0.83
C VAL A 190 -7.81 -0.20 1.10
N PHE A 191 -8.86 -0.69 0.47
CA PHE A 191 -10.16 -0.05 0.53
C PHE A 191 -11.31 -1.04 0.38
N ARG A 192 -12.50 -0.56 0.73
CA ARG A 192 -13.77 -1.19 0.42
C ARG A 192 -14.62 -0.23 -0.40
N ASP A 193 -15.02 -0.66 -1.59
CA ASP A 193 -15.82 0.18 -2.49
C ASP A 193 -17.28 0.31 -2.00
N GLY A 194 -18.05 1.21 -2.64
CA GLY A 194 -19.46 1.43 -2.29
C GLY A 194 -20.38 0.22 -2.51
N SER A 195 -19.93 -0.79 -3.26
CA SER A 195 -20.63 -2.07 -3.44
C SER A 195 -20.23 -3.12 -2.39
N GLY A 196 -19.27 -2.79 -1.52
CA GLY A 196 -18.78 -3.65 -0.46
C GLY A 196 -17.64 -4.58 -0.86
N ARG A 197 -17.09 -4.44 -2.07
CA ARG A 197 -15.94 -5.23 -2.55
C ARG A 197 -14.65 -4.67 -1.99
N TYR A 198 -13.69 -5.56 -1.75
CA TYR A 198 -12.36 -5.19 -1.26
C TYR A 198 -11.41 -4.95 -2.42
N GLY A 199 -10.58 -3.94 -2.26
CA GLY A 199 -9.55 -3.57 -3.21
C GLY A 199 -8.26 -3.15 -2.56
N TYR A 200 -7.21 -3.11 -3.36
CA TYR A 200 -5.95 -2.49 -2.99
C TYR A 200 -5.40 -1.66 -4.13
N PHE A 201 -4.37 -0.88 -3.88
CA PHE A 201 -3.55 -0.19 -4.86
C PHE A 201 -2.09 -0.28 -4.39
N ASP A 202 -1.22 -0.64 -5.31
CA ASP A 202 0.21 -0.80 -5.09
C ASP A 202 0.99 -0.03 -6.17
N SER A 203 1.79 0.94 -5.75
CA SER A 203 2.62 1.77 -6.65
C SER A 203 3.96 1.13 -7.01
N HIS A 204 4.31 0.02 -6.37
CA HIS A 204 5.55 -0.71 -6.63
C HIS A 204 5.42 -1.57 -7.88
N SER A 205 6.56 -1.96 -8.40
CA SER A 205 6.64 -2.90 -9.49
C SER A 205 6.28 -4.32 -9.04
N ARG A 206 5.28 -4.95 -9.67
CA ARG A 206 4.89 -6.34 -9.43
C ARG A 206 4.92 -7.20 -10.69
N THR A 207 4.81 -8.51 -10.53
CA THR A 207 4.47 -9.47 -11.60
C THR A 207 2.94 -9.59 -11.72
N ALA A 208 2.45 -10.30 -12.73
CA ALA A 208 1.02 -10.56 -12.89
C ALA A 208 0.40 -11.30 -11.69
N GLU A 209 1.22 -12.08 -10.97
CA GLU A 209 0.84 -12.81 -9.76
C GLU A 209 0.95 -11.96 -8.49
N GLY A 210 1.37 -10.70 -8.60
CA GLY A 210 1.49 -9.77 -7.48
C GLY A 210 2.80 -9.88 -6.68
N PHE A 211 3.80 -10.61 -7.18
CA PHE A 211 5.14 -10.66 -6.55
C PHE A 211 5.98 -9.44 -6.93
N PRO A 212 6.98 -9.03 -6.13
CA PRO A 212 7.93 -7.99 -6.54
C PRO A 212 8.58 -8.32 -7.90
N HIS A 213 8.56 -7.37 -8.83
CA HIS A 213 9.17 -7.59 -10.13
C HIS A 213 10.71 -7.56 -10.00
N PRO A 214 11.44 -8.52 -10.59
CA PRO A 214 12.89 -8.65 -10.40
C PRO A 214 13.73 -7.46 -10.93
N THR A 215 13.15 -6.63 -11.80
CA THR A 215 13.83 -5.52 -12.48
C THR A 215 13.25 -4.14 -12.12
N ASP A 216 12.29 -4.05 -11.18
CA ASP A 216 11.63 -2.80 -10.75
C ASP A 216 11.00 -1.97 -11.92
N ASP A 217 10.73 -2.61 -13.06
CA ASP A 217 10.20 -2.05 -14.32
C ASP A 217 8.76 -2.51 -14.66
N GLY A 218 8.23 -3.48 -13.92
CA GLY A 218 6.84 -3.93 -14.00
C GLY A 218 5.84 -2.83 -13.58
N SER A 219 4.74 -2.76 -14.33
CA SER A 219 3.72 -1.68 -14.33
C SER A 219 2.42 -2.07 -13.62
N TYR A 220 2.48 -2.95 -12.63
CA TYR A 220 1.29 -3.54 -12.02
C TYR A 220 0.84 -2.71 -10.82
N VAL A 221 0.10 -1.66 -11.11
CA VAL A 221 -0.92 -1.22 -10.18
C VAL A 221 -2.06 -2.23 -10.29
N ASN A 222 -2.41 -2.89 -9.20
CA ASN A 222 -3.61 -3.71 -9.14
C ASN A 222 -4.66 -2.93 -8.36
N VAL A 223 -5.78 -2.61 -8.99
CA VAL A 223 -7.00 -2.14 -8.32
C VAL A 223 -7.98 -3.30 -8.36
N HIS A 224 -8.13 -4.02 -7.24
CA HIS A 224 -9.14 -5.08 -7.09
C HIS A 224 -10.49 -4.52 -6.61
#